data_AF-A0A7C8EH52-F1
#
_entry.id   AF-A0A7C8EH52-F1
#
_cell.length_a   1.000
_cell.length_b   1.000
_cell.length_c   1.000
_cell.angle_alpha   90.00
_cell.angle_beta   90.00
_cell.angle_gamma   90.00
#
_symmetry.space_group_name_H-M   'P 1'
#
loop_
_entity.id
_entity.type
_entity.pdbx_description
1 polymer ?
#
loop_
_entity_poly.entity_id
_entity_poly.type
_entity_poly.pdbx_seq_one_letter_code
_entity_poly.pdbx_strand_id
1 'polypeptide(L)'
;MMAIRLENDFCGIDFDPVNGAVTSLFDKAGGIELIAEPRLADNFRLLLPLPDLHGNYVEGKEQRLTHVEEDEAHLTLRWDGPLTN
;
A
#
# COMPACT_ATOMS: atom_id res chain seq x y z
N MET A 1 -7.82 -13.75 -1.56
CA MET A 1 -8.60 -12.68 -0.90
C MET A 1 -8.85 -11.61 -1.95
N MET A 2 -10.02 -10.96 -1.98
CA MET A 2 -10.27 -9.91 -2.99
C MET A 2 -9.51 -8.64 -2.60
N ALA A 3 -8.80 -8.03 -3.55
CA ALA A 3 -8.08 -6.77 -3.37
C ALA A 3 -9.08 -5.61 -3.21
N ILE A 4 -8.65 -4.54 -2.53
CA ILE A 4 -9.34 -3.25 -2.54
C ILE A 4 -8.89 -2.51 -3.78
N ARG A 5 -9.79 -1.81 -4.49
CA ARG A 5 -9.46 -1.19 -5.78
C ARG A 5 -9.91 0.26 -5.82
N LEU A 6 -9.01 1.15 -6.24
CA LEU A 6 -9.30 2.54 -6.59
C LEU A 6 -9.13 2.70 -8.10
N GLU A 7 -10.15 3.24 -8.78
CA GLU A 7 -10.13 3.34 -10.24
C GLU A 7 -10.72 4.67 -10.71
N ASN A 8 -10.08 5.28 -11.71
CA ASN A 8 -10.60 6.44 -12.44
C ASN A 8 -10.42 6.23 -13.95
N ASP A 9 -10.70 7.26 -14.76
CA ASP A 9 -10.58 7.17 -16.23
C ASP A 9 -9.15 6.90 -16.74
N PHE A 10 -8.13 7.15 -15.92
CA PHE A 10 -6.72 7.09 -16.30
C PHE A 10 -5.97 5.88 -15.76
N CYS A 11 -6.31 5.41 -14.55
CA CYS A 11 -5.62 4.29 -13.93
C CYS A 11 -6.52 3.45 -13.01
N GLY A 12 -6.05 2.24 -12.70
CA GLY A 12 -6.58 1.40 -11.63
C GLY A 12 -5.45 1.00 -10.68
N ILE A 13 -5.70 1.04 -9.38
CA ILE A 13 -4.74 0.66 -8.34
C ILE A 13 -5.39 -0.37 -7.44
N ASP A 14 -4.73 -1.51 -7.29
CA ASP A 14 -5.17 -2.55 -6.37
C ASP A 14 -4.31 -2.51 -5.09
N PHE A 15 -4.96 -2.72 -3.95
CA PHE A 15 -4.35 -2.72 -2.63
C PHE A 15 -4.63 -4.04 -1.91
N ASP A 16 -3.63 -4.52 -1.18
CA ASP A 16 -3.76 -5.68 -0.30
C ASP A 16 -4.68 -5.32 0.89
N PRO A 17 -5.76 -6.08 1.14
CA PRO A 17 -6.72 -5.78 2.21
C PRO A 17 -6.18 -6.03 3.63
N VAL A 18 -5.06 -6.73 3.78
CA VAL A 18 -4.44 -7.08 5.07
C VAL A 18 -3.55 -5.96 5.57
N ASN A 19 -2.78 -5.33 4.70
CA ASN A 19 -1.75 -4.35 5.08
C ASN A 19 -1.82 -3.03 4.31
N GLY A 20 -2.64 -2.94 3.25
CA GLY A 20 -2.79 -1.74 2.43
C GLY A 20 -1.65 -1.52 1.44
N ALA A 21 -0.82 -2.53 1.15
CA ALA A 21 0.24 -2.43 0.15
C ALA A 21 -0.34 -2.30 -1.26
N VAL A 22 0.27 -1.48 -2.11
CA VAL A 22 -0.12 -1.38 -3.53
C VAL A 22 0.39 -2.63 -4.25
N THR A 23 -0.52 -3.46 -4.75
CA THR A 23 -0.19 -4.74 -5.41
C THR A 23 -0.24 -4.66 -6.92
N SER A 24 -0.98 -3.72 -7.49
CA SER A 24 -1.00 -3.45 -8.92
C SER A 24 -1.26 -1.97 -9.20
N LEU A 25 -0.68 -1.47 -10.29
CA LEU A 25 -0.95 -0.17 -10.88
C LEU A 25 -1.11 -0.38 -12.39
N PHE A 26 -2.32 -0.16 -12.89
CA PHE A 26 -2.64 -0.25 -14.31
C PHE A 26 -2.79 1.15 -14.91
N ASP A 27 -1.93 1.49 -15.85
CA ASP A 27 -2.06 2.69 -16.69
C ASP A 27 -2.96 2.38 -17.89
N LYS A 28 -4.15 2.99 -17.94
CA LYS A 28 -5.14 2.76 -19.00
C LYS A 28 -4.75 3.41 -20.31
N ALA A 29 -4.00 4.52 -20.27
CA ALA A 29 -3.59 5.22 -21.48
C ALA A 29 -2.58 4.40 -22.29
N GLY A 30 -1.61 3.80 -21.60
CA GLY A 30 -0.63 2.88 -22.20
C GLY A 30 -1.12 1.44 -22.33
N GLY A 31 -2.15 1.03 -21.57
CA GLY A 31 -2.58 -0.36 -21.47
C GLY A 31 -1.55 -1.25 -20.76
N ILE A 32 -0.84 -0.70 -19.77
CA ILE A 32 0.33 -1.33 -19.13
C ILE A 32 0.04 -1.55 -17.65
N GLU A 33 0.36 -2.76 -17.17
CA GLU A 33 0.45 -3.05 -15.74
C GLU A 33 1.89 -2.78 -15.26
N LEU A 34 2.06 -1.73 -14.45
CA LEU A 34 3.37 -1.26 -13.97
C LEU A 34 3.89 -2.07 -12.79
N ILE A 35 3.00 -2.63 -11.97
CA ILE A 35 3.34 -3.51 -10.85
C ILE A 35 2.59 -4.82 -11.05
N ALA A 36 3.32 -5.90 -11.32
CA ALA A 36 2.76 -7.24 -11.54
C ALA A 36 3.38 -8.32 -10.63
N GLU A 37 4.43 -8.00 -9.88
CA GLU A 37 5.13 -8.92 -8.97
C GLU A 37 4.75 -8.61 -7.52
N PRO A 38 3.95 -9.47 -6.84
CA PRO A 38 3.48 -9.23 -5.48
C PRO A 38 4.60 -8.98 -4.46
N ARG A 39 5.81 -9.51 -4.69
CA ARG A 39 6.96 -9.28 -3.80
C ARG A 39 7.47 -7.84 -3.81
N LEU A 40 7.07 -7.05 -4.80
CA LEU A 40 7.38 -5.62 -4.91
C LEU A 40 6.29 -4.74 -4.30
N ALA A 41 5.19 -5.33 -3.81
CA ALA A 41 4.12 -4.57 -3.18
C ALA A 41 4.61 -3.89 -1.90
N ASP A 42 4.31 -2.60 -1.78
CA ASP A 42 4.68 -1.76 -0.62
C ASP A 42 3.66 -0.62 -0.50
N ASN A 43 3.71 0.14 0.59
CA ASN A 43 2.90 1.35 0.78
C ASN A 43 3.73 2.50 1.33
N PHE A 44 3.98 2.54 2.63
CA PHE A 44 4.85 3.51 3.27
C PHE A 44 6.06 2.81 3.86
N ARG A 45 7.17 3.53 3.92
CA ARG A 45 8.38 3.13 4.62
C ARG A 45 8.89 4.28 5.44
N LEU A 46 9.09 4.07 6.73
CA LEU A 46 9.61 5.09 7.64
C LEU A 46 10.98 4.67 8.14
N LEU A 47 11.98 5.53 7.93
CA LEU A 47 13.30 5.34 8.51
C LEU A 47 13.26 5.74 9.99
N LEU A 48 13.52 4.78 10.87
CA LEU A 48 13.55 4.98 12.32
C LEU A 48 15.00 4.89 12.81
N PRO A 49 15.65 6.01 13.16
CA PRO A 49 17.01 5.96 13.68
C PRO A 49 17.00 5.34 15.09
N LEU A 50 17.75 4.26 15.28
CA LEU A 50 18.03 3.70 16.59
C LEU A 50 19.49 4.02 17.00
N PRO A 51 19.81 4.08 18.31
CA PRO A 51 21.14 4.48 18.77
C PRO A 51 22.31 3.73 18.12
N ASP A 52 22.10 2.45 17.79
CA ASP A 52 23.12 1.57 17.20
C ASP A 52 22.73 1.00 15.83
N LEU A 53 21.59 1.43 15.25
CA LEU A 53 21.09 0.91 13.96
C LEU A 53 20.50 2.04 13.11
N HIS A 54 21.29 2.48 12.12
CA HIS A 54 20.95 3.60 11.25
C HIS A 54 20.05 3.23 10.06
N GLY A 55 19.87 1.93 9.78
CA GLY A 55 19.14 1.41 8.62
C GLY A 55 17.87 0.66 9.00
N ASN A 56 17.19 1.12 10.05
CA ASN A 56 16.02 0.45 10.60
C ASN A 56 14.74 1.05 10.02
N TYR A 57 13.88 0.21 9.44
CA TYR A 57 12.68 0.65 8.73
C TYR A 57 11.43 0.04 9.35
N VAL A 58 10.46 0.90 9.63
CA VAL A 58 9.07 0.46 9.75
C VAL A 58 8.53 0.32 8.34
N GLU A 59 8.26 -0.91 7.92
CA GLU A 59 7.67 -1.22 6.62
C GLU A 59 6.16 -1.34 6.76
N GLY A 60 5.40 -0.52 6.03
CA GLY A 60 3.95 -0.46 6.12
C GLY A 60 3.25 -1.74 5.66
N LYS A 61 3.85 -2.49 4.72
CA LYS A 61 3.38 -3.82 4.29
C LYS A 61 3.43 -4.87 5.42
N GLU A 62 4.21 -4.63 6.48
CA GLU A 62 4.26 -5.49 7.66
C GLU A 62 3.28 -5.01 8.76
N GLN A 63 2.55 -3.91 8.52
CA GLN A 63 1.59 -3.34 9.46
C GLN A 63 0.18 -3.77 9.12
N ARG A 64 -0.57 -4.23 10.12
CA ARG A 64 -1.96 -4.66 9.92
C ARG A 64 -2.86 -3.47 9.67
N LEU A 65 -3.50 -3.44 8.50
CA LEU A 65 -4.52 -2.47 8.17
C LEU A 65 -5.71 -2.63 9.11
N THR A 66 -6.20 -1.51 9.64
CA THR A 66 -7.28 -1.51 10.63
C THR A 66 -8.58 -1.02 10.02
N HIS A 67 -8.51 -0.06 9.11
CA HIS A 67 -9.70 0.53 8.51
C HIS A 67 -9.48 0.94 7.06
N VAL A 68 -10.56 0.86 6.29
CA VAL A 68 -10.65 1.22 4.88
C VAL A 68 -11.90 2.06 4.72
N GLU A 69 -11.74 3.29 4.25
CA GLU A 69 -12.84 4.17 3.85
C GLU A 69 -12.69 4.47 2.37
N GLU A 70 -13.76 4.24 1.61
CA GLU A 70 -13.81 4.46 0.17
C GLU A 70 -14.95 5.43 -0.12
N ASP A 71 -14.65 6.45 -0.94
CA ASP A 71 -15.63 7.28 -1.61
C ASP A 71 -15.45 7.20 -3.13
N GLU A 72 -16.23 7.94 -3.90
CA GLU A 72 -16.23 7.87 -5.37
C GLU A 72 -14.86 8.11 -6.02
N ALA A 73 -13.94 8.83 -5.35
CA ALA A 73 -12.65 9.20 -5.92
C ALA A 73 -11.46 9.00 -4.96
N HIS A 74 -11.69 8.65 -3.70
CA HIS A 74 -10.66 8.52 -2.69
C HIS A 74 -10.73 7.18 -1.97
N LEU A 75 -9.55 6.68 -1.64
CA LEU A 75 -9.36 5.55 -0.75
C LEU A 75 -8.49 6.00 0.44
N THR A 76 -9.03 5.89 1.64
CA THR A 76 -8.31 6.19 2.89
C THR A 76 -8.02 4.90 3.63
N LEU A 77 -6.74 4.64 3.85
CA LEU A 77 -6.23 3.49 4.59
C LEU A 77 -5.74 3.94 5.96
N ARG A 78 -6.13 3.26 7.03
CA ARG A 78 -5.78 3.63 8.40
C ARG A 78 -5.28 2.46 9.23
N TRP A 79 -4.21 2.73 9.98
CA TRP A 79 -3.55 1.81 10.91
C TRP A 79 -3.64 2.42 12.32
N ASP A 80 -4.52 1.88 13.17
CA ASP A 80 -4.74 2.41 14.53
C ASP A 80 -3.85 1.75 15.58
N GLY A 81 -3.30 0.58 15.25
CA GLY A 81 -2.38 -0.13 16.13
C GLY A 81 -1.03 0.60 16.25
N PRO A 82 -0.24 0.30 17.29
CA PRO A 82 1.14 0.73 17.31
C PRO A 82 1.88 0.17 16.09
N LEU A 83 2.72 0.98 15.46
CA LEU A 83 3.62 0.49 14.42
C LEU A 83 4.65 -0.46 15.04
N THR A 84 4.93 -1.55 14.35
CA THR A 84 5.95 -2.52 14.73
C THR A 84 7.12 -2.48 13.76
N ASN A 85 8.30 -2.76 14.28
CA ASN A 85 9.56 -2.73 13.55
C ASN A 85 10.28 -4.07 13.69
#